data_AF-A0A962UWR0-F1
#
_entry.id   AF-A0A962UWR0-F1
#
_cell.length_a   1.000
_cell.length_b   1.000
_cell.length_c   1.000
_cell.angle_alpha   90.00
_cell.angle_beta   90.00
_cell.angle_gamma   90.00
#
_symmetry.space_group_name_H-M   'P 1'
#
loop_
_entity.id
_entity.type
_entity.pdbx_description
1 polymer ?
#
loop_
_entity_poly.entity_id
_entity_poly.type
_entity_poly.pdbx_seq_one_letter_code
_entity_poly.pdbx_strand_id
1 'polypeptide(L)'
;LSLQHAEYAAVVDWIGRPFNSALLILLLISLFYHAILGLQVVIEDYVHTEAVKMSALIIMRFVLILLAVIAIISVVRIAFKAVLLSTGAGD
;
A
#
# COMPACT_ATOMS: atom_id res chain seq x y z
N LEU A 1 2.92 -7.41 26.27
CA LEU A 1 1.81 -7.64 25.31
C LEU A 1 0.79 -6.49 25.26
N SER A 2 0.47 -5.84 26.40
CA SER A 2 -0.51 -4.74 26.47
C SER A 2 -0.08 -3.47 25.73
N LEU A 3 1.20 -3.10 25.78
CA LEU A 3 1.73 -1.90 25.11
C LEU A 3 1.62 -1.98 23.57
N GLN A 4 1.97 -3.13 22.97
CA GLN A 4 1.86 -3.34 21.52
C GLN A 4 0.41 -3.28 21.00
N HIS A 5 -0.57 -3.73 21.80
CA HIS A 5 -1.98 -3.62 21.44
C HIS A 5 -2.47 -2.17 21.48
N ALA A 6 -2.00 -1.38 22.46
CA ALA A 6 -2.31 0.05 22.53
C ALA A 6 -1.73 0.80 21.33
N GLU A 7 -0.49 0.48 20.92
CA GLU A 7 0.15 1.05 19.72
C GLU A 7 -0.60 0.67 18.44
N TYR A 8 -0.98 -0.60 18.28
CA TYR A 8 -1.76 -1.04 17.13
C TYR A 8 -3.11 -0.30 17.03
N ALA A 9 -3.85 -0.21 18.15
CA ALA A 9 -5.13 0.48 18.17
C ALA A 9 -4.98 1.98 17.83
N ALA A 10 -3.94 2.63 18.34
CA ALA A 10 -3.65 4.03 18.03
C ALA A 10 -3.33 4.25 16.54
N VAL A 11 -2.59 3.34 15.90
CA VAL A 11 -2.31 3.40 14.46
C VAL A 11 -3.58 3.20 13.64
N VAL A 12 -4.41 2.22 14.01
CA VAL A 12 -5.69 1.96 13.32
C VAL A 12 -6.63 3.16 13.43
N ASP A 13 -6.72 3.80 14.60
CA ASP A 13 -7.51 5.02 14.80
C ASP A 13 -6.97 6.19 13.94
N TRP A 14 -5.65 6.39 13.95
CA TRP A 14 -5.01 7.43 13.14
C TRP A 14 -5.24 7.24 11.64
N ILE A 15 -5.12 6.00 11.14
CA ILE A 15 -5.43 5.67 9.73
C ILE A 15 -6.91 5.92 9.44
N GLY A 16 -7.81 5.53 10.36
CA GLY A 16 -9.26 5.64 10.19
C GLY A 16 -9.78 7.06 9.92
N ARG A 17 -8.99 8.10 10.24
CA ARG A 17 -9.32 9.49 9.91
C ARG A 17 -9.32 9.71 8.38
N PRO A 18 -10.40 10.27 7.78
CA PRO A 18 -10.56 10.38 6.32
C PRO A 18 -9.39 11.04 5.61
N PHE A 19 -8.86 12.13 6.18
CA PHE A 19 -7.74 12.87 5.61
C PHE A 19 -6.45 12.05 5.59
N ASN A 20 -6.14 11.34 6.68
CA ASN A 20 -4.95 10.49 6.78
C ASN A 20 -5.03 9.30 5.83
N SER A 21 -6.19 8.64 5.76
CA SER A 21 -6.45 7.57 4.79
C SER A 21 -6.25 8.03 3.35
N ALA A 22 -6.79 9.19 2.97
CA ALA A 22 -6.62 9.73 1.63
C ALA A 22 -5.14 10.01 1.29
N LEU A 23 -4.41 10.65 2.21
CA LEU A 23 -2.97 10.90 2.04
C LEU A 23 -2.15 9.61 1.97
N LEU A 24 -2.48 8.59 2.76
CA LEU A 24 -1.82 7.29 2.70
C LEU A 24 -2.06 6.58 1.37
N ILE A 25 -3.29 6.64 0.83
CA ILE A 25 -3.58 6.07 -0.49
C ILE A 25 -2.75 6.79 -1.57
N LEU A 26 -2.70 8.13 -1.55
CA LEU A 26 -1.87 8.89 -2.48
C LEU A 26 -0.38 8.56 -2.34
N LEU A 27 0.11 8.43 -1.11
CA LEU A 27 1.48 8.02 -0.82
C LEU A 27 1.77 6.63 -1.39
N LEU A 28 0.89 5.65 -1.16
CA LEU A 28 1.06 4.29 -1.68
C LEU A 28 1.11 4.29 -3.20
N ILE A 29 0.20 5.00 -3.86
CA ILE A 29 0.19 5.12 -5.33
C ILE A 29 1.51 5.72 -5.82
N SER A 30 1.94 6.84 -5.23
CA SER A 30 3.21 7.50 -5.59
C SER A 30 4.42 6.59 -5.37
N LEU A 31 4.46 5.90 -4.22
CA LEU A 31 5.55 5.01 -3.84
C LEU A 31 5.67 3.82 -4.79
N PHE A 32 4.58 3.11 -5.06
CA PHE A 32 4.60 1.97 -5.98
C PHE A 32 4.87 2.40 -7.42
N TYR A 33 4.35 3.54 -7.86
CA TYR A 33 4.67 4.10 -9.17
C TYR A 33 6.15 4.42 -9.29
N HIS A 34 6.73 5.10 -8.29
CA HIS A 34 8.17 5.40 -8.25
C HIS A 34 9.01 4.12 -8.21
N ALA A 35 8.62 3.12 -7.42
CA ALA A 35 9.31 1.84 -7.34
C ALA A 35 9.33 1.09 -8.67
N ILE A 36 8.21 1.10 -9.43
CA ILE A 36 8.16 0.49 -10.77
C ILE A 36 9.15 1.17 -11.71
N LEU A 37 9.17 2.51 -11.75
CA LEU A 37 10.08 3.25 -12.62
C LEU A 37 11.55 3.06 -12.22
N GLY A 38 11.86 3.14 -10.93
CA GLY A 38 13.22 2.99 -10.42
C GLY A 38 13.76 1.56 -10.60
N LEU A 39 12.95 0.55 -10.36
CA LEU A 39 13.38 -0.84 -10.53
C LEU A 39 13.45 -1.25 -11.99
N GLN A 40 12.64 -0.64 -12.87
CA GLN A 40 12.74 -0.87 -14.30
C GLN A 40 14.13 -0.51 -14.83
N VAL A 41 14.64 0.69 -14.54
CA VAL A 41 15.97 1.11 -15.04
C VAL A 41 17.08 0.22 -14.49
N VAL A 42 16.99 -0.22 -13.24
CA VAL A 42 17.94 -1.19 -12.66
C VAL A 42 17.90 -2.52 -13.41
N ILE A 43 16.72 -3.05 -13.72
CA ILE A 43 16.63 -4.31 -14.47
C ILE A 43 17.20 -4.14 -15.90
N GLU A 44 16.92 -3.03 -16.54
CA GLU A 44 17.41 -2.72 -17.90
C GLU A 44 18.93 -2.56 -17.94
N ASP A 45 19.54 -1.97 -16.90
CA ASP A 45 21.00 -1.75 -16.82
C ASP A 45 21.79 -3.04 -16.49
N TYR A 46 21.23 -3.92 -15.64
CA TYR A 46 21.99 -5.05 -15.08
C TYR A 46 21.61 -6.43 -15.66
N VAL A 47 20.53 -6.55 -16.44
CA VAL A 47 20.11 -7.85 -17.04
C VAL A 47 20.36 -7.87 -18.54
N HIS A 48 21.44 -8.54 -18.95
CA HIS A 48 21.86 -8.59 -20.35
C HIS A 48 21.16 -9.67 -21.18
N THR A 49 20.60 -10.71 -20.55
CA THR A 49 19.88 -11.76 -21.26
C THR A 49 18.44 -11.31 -21.54
N GLU A 50 18.08 -11.15 -22.81
CA GLU A 50 16.78 -10.60 -23.24
C GLU A 50 15.56 -11.33 -22.65
N ALA A 51 15.56 -12.67 -22.67
CA ALA A 51 14.45 -13.46 -22.11
C ALA A 51 14.32 -13.29 -20.58
N VAL A 52 15.44 -13.19 -19.87
CA VAL A 52 15.46 -13.00 -18.42
C VAL A 52 15.02 -11.58 -18.07
N LYS A 53 15.47 -10.58 -18.81
CA LYS A 53 15.07 -9.18 -18.65
C LYS A 53 13.57 -9.00 -18.83
N MET A 54 13.00 -9.55 -19.91
CA MET A 54 11.56 -9.45 -20.18
C MET A 54 10.73 -10.13 -19.07
N SER A 55 11.10 -11.35 -18.68
CA SER A 55 10.40 -12.05 -17.59
C SER A 55 10.52 -11.32 -16.26
N ALA A 56 11.70 -10.80 -15.92
CA ALA A 56 11.92 -10.00 -14.71
C ALA A 56 11.05 -8.74 -14.69
N LEU A 57 10.98 -7.98 -15.79
CA LEU A 57 10.13 -6.79 -15.88
C LEU A 57 8.65 -7.10 -15.69
N ILE A 58 8.15 -8.18 -16.30
CA ILE A 58 6.75 -8.60 -16.17
C ILE A 58 6.44 -9.01 -14.73
N ILE A 59 7.27 -9.90 -14.14
CA ILE A 59 7.08 -10.40 -12.77
C ILE A 59 7.15 -9.24 -11.78
N MET A 60 8.14 -8.36 -11.92
CA MET A 60 8.33 -7.20 -11.06
C MET A 60 7.09 -6.29 -11.06
N ARG A 61 6.59 -5.92 -12.25
CA ARG A 61 5.41 -5.06 -12.37
C ARG A 61 4.19 -5.74 -11.77
N PHE A 62 3.99 -7.03 -12.03
CA PHE A 62 2.86 -7.78 -11.48
C PHE A 62 2.89 -7.80 -9.94
N VAL A 63 4.05 -8.11 -9.35
CA VAL A 63 4.22 -8.14 -7.89
C VAL A 63 3.99 -6.76 -7.27
N LEU A 64 4.56 -5.69 -7.84
CA LEU A 64 4.39 -4.34 -7.30
C LEU A 64 2.94 -3.86 -7.40
N ILE A 65 2.25 -4.13 -8.50
CA ILE A 65 0.83 -3.79 -8.65
C ILE A 65 -0.02 -4.58 -7.64
N LEU A 66 0.24 -5.88 -7.48
CA LEU A 66 -0.48 -6.72 -6.52
C LEU A 66 -0.31 -6.20 -5.09
N LEU A 67 0.93 -5.87 -4.69
CA LEU A 67 1.22 -5.30 -3.38
C LEU A 67 0.56 -3.93 -3.19
N ALA A 68 0.55 -3.07 -4.21
CA ALA A 68 -0.14 -1.79 -4.18
C ALA A 68 -1.65 -1.96 -3.92
N VAL A 69 -2.29 -2.89 -4.63
CA VAL A 69 -3.72 -3.19 -4.48
C VAL A 69 -4.01 -3.70 -3.06
N ILE A 70 -3.21 -4.66 -2.55
CA ILE A 70 -3.38 -5.19 -1.18
C ILE A 70 -3.23 -4.08 -0.14
N ALA A 71 -2.23 -3.21 -0.29
CA ALA A 71 -1.99 -2.10 0.63
C ALA A 71 -3.16 -1.09 0.62
N ILE A 72 -3.63 -0.70 -0.57
CA ILE A 72 -4.77 0.23 -0.70
C ILE A 72 -6.04 -0.37 -0.12
N ILE A 73 -6.35 -1.65 -0.43
CA ILE A 73 -7.51 -2.35 0.15
C ILE A 73 -7.43 -2.37 1.68
N SER A 74 -6.23 -2.56 2.24
CA SER A 74 -6.03 -2.56 3.69
C SER A 74 -6.35 -1.21 4.32
N VAL A 75 -5.89 -0.10 3.73
CA VAL A 75 -6.21 1.26 4.19
C VAL A 75 -7.71 1.54 4.06
N VAL A 76 -8.30 1.24 2.91
CA VAL A 76 -9.74 1.43 2.66
C VAL A 76 -10.58 0.64 3.67
N ARG A 77 -10.21 -0.61 3.97
CA ARG A 77 -10.92 -1.43 4.94
C ARG A 77 -10.87 -0.85 6.35
N ILE A 78 -9.75 -0.25 6.75
CA ILE A 78 -9.64 0.45 8.05
C ILE A 78 -10.52 1.71 8.05
N ALA A 79 -10.45 2.51 7.00
CA ALA A 79 -11.24 3.73 6.86
C ALA A 79 -12.76 3.46 6.93
N PHE A 80 -13.25 2.45 6.20
CA PHE A 80 -14.67 2.08 6.22
C PHE A 80 -15.14 1.60 7.59
N LYS A 81 -14.33 0.78 8.28
CA LYS A 81 -14.65 0.35 9.65
C LYS A 81 -14.75 1.53 10.61
N ALA A 82 -13.83 2.49 10.51
CA ALA A 82 -13.86 3.69 11.35
C ALA A 82 -15.14 4.52 11.13
N VAL A 83 -15.54 4.72 9.87
CA VAL A 83 -16.78 5.44 9.53
C VAL A 83 -18.04 4.71 10.03
N LEU A 84 -18.10 3.38 9.89
CA LEU A 84 -19.24 2.59 10.38
C LEU A 84 -19.37 2.66 11.91
N LEU A 85 -18.26 2.58 12.64
CA LEU A 85 -18.25 2.71 14.09
C LEU A 85 -18.68 4.12 14.54
N SER A 86 -18.36 5.16 13.78
CA SER A 86 -18.81 6.52 14.11
C SER A 86 -20.30 6.76 13.82
N THR A 87 -20.91 5.96 12.93
CA THR A 87 -22.35 6.10 12.60
C THR A 87 -23.28 5.25 13.47
N GLY A 88 -22.80 4.11 14.02
CA GLY A 88 -23.58 3.25 14.92
C GLY A 88 -23.39 3.51 16.42
N ALA A 89 -22.80 4.65 16.79
CA ALA A 89 -22.66 5.10 18.19
C ALA A 89 -23.62 6.26 18.52
N GLY A 90 -24.54 6.57 17.61
CA GLY A 90 -25.45 7.72 17.66
C GLY A 90 -26.93 7.37 17.92
N ASP A 91 -27.23 6.09 18.16
CA ASP A 91 -28.54 5.51 18.41
C ASP A 91 -28.63 4.82 19.78
#